data_AF-A0A3D5C2D5-F1
#
_entry.id   AF-A0A3D5C2D5-F1
#
_cell.length_a   1.000
_cell.length_b   1.000
_cell.length_c   1.000
_cell.angle_alpha   90.00
_cell.angle_beta   90.00
_cell.angle_gamma   90.00
#
_symmetry.space_group_name_H-M   'P 1'
#
loop_
_entity.id
_entity.type
_entity.pdbx_description
1 polymer ?
#
loop_
_entity_poly.entity_id
_entity_poly.type
_entity_poly.pdbx_seq_one_letter_code
_entity_poly.pdbx_strand_id
1 'polypeptide(L)'
;MTIDAGKTGLPVDVEHVGENRMLLNMGPQHPSTHGVLRLLIELDGEVVRACEADMGYLHRGVEKLIETHDYRGGITLTDRMDYTAG
;
A
#
# COMPACT_ATOMS: atom_id res chain seq x y z
N MET A 1 2.65 11.42 -17.36
CA MET A 1 1.74 10.28 -17.15
C MET A 1 0.94 10.65 -15.91
N THR A 2 -0.32 11.04 -16.11
CA THR A 2 -1.09 11.95 -15.27
C THR A 2 -1.44 11.40 -13.88
N ILE A 3 -0.83 11.99 -12.85
CA ILE A 3 -1.43 12.26 -11.54
C ILE A 3 -0.71 13.51 -11.02
N ASP A 4 -1.35 14.68 -10.92
CA ASP A 4 -1.00 15.71 -9.91
C ASP A 4 -1.97 16.89 -9.90
N ALA A 5 -2.41 17.31 -8.70
CA ALA A 5 -2.63 18.70 -8.28
C ALA A 5 -3.39 18.72 -6.94
N GLY A 6 -2.76 18.70 -5.77
CA GLY A 6 -1.34 18.85 -5.52
C GLY A 6 -1.02 18.60 -4.05
N LYS A 7 0.24 18.24 -3.83
CA LYS A 7 0.87 17.86 -2.55
C LYS A 7 0.56 16.42 -2.16
N THR A 8 1.54 15.54 -2.35
CA THR A 8 1.86 14.44 -1.42
C THR A 8 2.17 15.04 -0.03
N GLY A 9 1.14 15.59 0.60
CA GLY A 9 1.15 16.19 1.93
C GLY A 9 0.07 15.60 2.85
N LEU A 10 -0.55 14.49 2.42
CA LEU A 10 -1.57 13.65 3.08
C LEU A 10 -3.00 14.21 3.08
N PRO A 11 -3.86 13.84 2.09
CA PRO A 11 -5.23 14.37 2.03
C PRO A 11 -6.35 13.38 1.66
N VAL A 12 -7.57 13.81 2.07
CA VAL A 12 -8.97 13.54 1.68
C VAL A 12 -9.44 12.11 1.33
N ASP A 13 -10.53 11.67 1.98
CA ASP A 13 -11.17 10.36 1.73
C ASP A 13 -11.84 10.29 0.36
N VAL A 14 -12.48 11.39 -0.08
CA VAL A 14 -13.16 11.48 -1.38
C VAL A 14 -13.04 12.91 -1.94
N GLU A 15 -12.43 13.06 -3.12
CA GLU A 15 -12.38 14.33 -3.89
C GLU A 15 -13.13 14.17 -5.21
N HIS A 16 -14.00 15.13 -5.57
CA HIS A 16 -14.72 15.11 -6.85
C HIS A 16 -13.98 15.96 -7.88
N VAL A 17 -13.52 15.33 -8.97
CA VAL A 17 -12.69 15.93 -10.03
C VAL A 17 -13.48 16.13 -11.34
N GLY A 18 -14.81 16.15 -11.25
CA GLY A 18 -15.73 16.31 -12.38
C GLY A 18 -17.13 15.82 -12.02
N GLU A 19 -18.06 15.79 -12.98
CA GLU A 19 -19.44 15.34 -12.72
C GLU A 19 -19.53 13.87 -12.27
N ASN A 20 -18.61 13.02 -12.74
CA ASN A 20 -18.61 11.59 -12.47
C ASN A 20 -17.27 11.04 -11.96
N ARG A 21 -16.26 11.92 -11.78
CA ARG A 21 -14.90 11.51 -11.38
C ARG A 21 -14.65 11.73 -9.91
N MET A 22 -14.18 10.68 -9.24
CA MET A 22 -13.90 10.69 -7.81
C MET A 22 -12.51 10.12 -7.54
N LEU A 23 -11.72 10.80 -6.71
CA LEU A 23 -10.52 10.24 -6.11
C LEU A 23 -10.90 9.70 -4.73
N LEU A 24 -10.74 8.39 -4.55
CA LEU A 24 -11.03 7.67 -3.31
C LEU A 24 -9.72 7.22 -2.68
N ASN A 25 -9.48 7.63 -1.43
CA ASN A 25 -8.35 7.14 -0.64
C ASN A 25 -8.82 5.93 0.19
N MET A 26 -8.49 4.73 -0.28
CA MET A 26 -8.71 3.49 0.45
C MET A 26 -7.58 3.32 1.47
N GLY A 27 -7.87 3.69 2.72
CA GLY A 27 -6.90 3.71 3.80
C GLY A 27 -6.36 2.33 4.21
N PRO A 28 -5.23 2.28 4.93
CA PRO A 28 -4.52 1.05 5.29
C PRO A 28 -5.31 0.07 6.16
N GLN A 29 -6.38 0.53 6.83
CA GLN A 29 -7.27 -0.28 7.67
C GLN A 29 -8.63 -0.59 7.02
N HIS A 30 -9.00 0.07 5.93
CA HIS A 30 -10.35 0.05 5.40
C HIS A 30 -10.34 -0.14 3.87
N PRO A 31 -10.94 -1.20 3.29
CA PRO A 31 -11.57 -2.39 3.88
C PRO A 31 -10.61 -3.60 3.86
N SER A 32 -10.21 -4.05 5.05
CA SER A 32 -9.80 -5.43 5.39
C SER A 32 -9.25 -6.33 4.27
N THR A 33 -8.19 -5.91 3.58
CA THR A 33 -7.43 -6.77 2.66
C THR A 33 -6.24 -7.37 3.38
N HIS A 34 -6.42 -8.49 4.11
CA HIS A 34 -5.40 -9.45 4.61
C HIS A 34 -3.94 -8.95 4.80
N GLY A 35 -3.74 -7.74 5.30
CA GLY A 35 -2.50 -6.97 5.17
C GLY A 35 -2.73 -5.46 5.34
N VAL A 36 -1.64 -4.69 5.40
CA VAL A 36 -1.70 -3.22 5.51
C VAL A 36 -1.34 -2.64 4.15
N LEU A 37 -2.34 -2.13 3.43
CA LEU A 37 -2.21 -1.60 2.08
C LEU A 37 -3.09 -0.37 1.94
N ARG A 38 -2.52 0.72 1.43
CA ARG A 38 -3.26 1.94 1.09
C ARG A 38 -3.33 2.06 -0.43
N LEU A 39 -4.52 2.33 -0.96
CA LEU A 39 -4.74 2.53 -2.39
C LEU A 39 -5.37 3.90 -2.65
N LEU A 40 -4.80 4.68 -3.55
CA LEU A 40 -5.42 5.88 -4.09
C LEU A 40 -6.06 5.53 -5.42
N ILE A 41 -7.39 5.59 -5.48
CA ILE A 41 -8.18 5.07 -6.61
C ILE A 41 -8.87 6.24 -7.31
N GLU A 42 -8.69 6.37 -8.62
CA GLU A 42 -9.48 7.25 -9.49
C GLU A 42 -10.65 6.45 -10.07
N LEU A 43 -11.86 6.84 -9.71
CA LEU A 43 -13.12 6.26 -10.14
C LEU A 43 -13.82 7.18 -11.14
N ASP A 44 -14.40 6.61 -12.18
CA ASP A 44 -15.40 7.22 -13.04
C ASP A 44 -16.72 6.46 -12.83
N GLY A 45 -17.54 6.94 -11.89
CA GLY A 45 -18.68 6.20 -11.36
C GLY A 45 -18.27 4.86 -10.74
N GLU A 46 -18.68 3.75 -11.38
CA GLU A 46 -18.37 2.38 -10.94
C GLU A 46 -17.12 1.79 -11.61
N VAL A 47 -16.48 2.52 -12.54
CA VAL A 47 -15.32 2.05 -13.30
C VAL A 47 -14.02 2.58 -12.68
N VAL A 48 -13.08 1.68 -12.39
CA VAL A 48 -11.73 2.04 -11.94
C VAL A 48 -10.90 2.48 -13.14
N ARG A 49 -10.42 3.72 -13.13
CA ARG A 49 -9.58 4.28 -14.20
C ARG A 49 -8.09 4.17 -13.88
N ALA A 50 -7.72 4.45 -12.64
CA ALA A 50 -6.35 4.37 -12.15
C ALA A 50 -6.33 3.98 -10.67
N CYS A 51 -5.25 3.32 -10.24
CA CYS A 51 -5.03 2.93 -8.86
C CYS A 51 -3.53 3.02 -8.57
N GLU A 52 -3.17 3.77 -7.55
CA GLU A 52 -1.80 3.86 -7.03
C GLU A 52 -1.74 3.17 -5.67
N ALA A 53 -0.83 2.20 -5.53
CA ALA A 53 -0.61 1.49 -4.28
C ALA A 53 0.54 2.12 -3.50
N ASP A 54 0.24 2.55 -2.27
CA ASP A 54 1.23 3.04 -1.33
C ASP A 54 1.73 1.87 -0.47
N MET A 55 2.97 1.44 -0.77
CA MET A 55 3.62 0.27 -0.16
C MET A 55 4.63 0.69 0.90
N GLY A 56 4.93 -0.22 1.83
CA GLY A 56 6.02 -0.03 2.82
C GLY A 56 5.57 0.12 4.26
N TYR A 57 4.26 0.15 4.54
CA TYR A 57 3.72 0.15 5.90
C TYR A 57 4.16 -1.05 6.76
N LEU A 58 4.53 -2.17 6.12
CA LEU A 58 5.06 -3.38 6.78
C LEU A 58 6.55 -3.60 6.50
N HIS A 59 7.30 -2.56 6.12
CA HIS A 59 8.75 -2.69 5.96
C HIS A 59 9.42 -2.92 7.32
N ARG A 60 9.86 -4.16 7.56
CA ARG A 60 10.51 -4.59 8.82
C ARG A 60 12.04 -4.57 8.77
N GLY A 61 12.65 -4.11 7.68
CA GLY A 61 14.12 -4.08 7.54
C GLY A 61 14.77 -5.46 7.61
N VAL A 62 14.11 -6.50 7.08
CA VAL A 62 14.60 -7.89 7.15
C VAL A 62 15.99 -8.03 6.52
N GLU A 63 16.24 -7.33 5.42
CA GLU A 63 17.55 -7.27 4.75
C GLU A 63 18.65 -6.80 5.71
N LYS A 64 18.36 -5.77 6.51
CA LYS A 64 19.29 -5.22 7.50
C LYS A 64 19.47 -6.14 8.70
N LEU A 65 18.39 -6.80 9.14
CA LEU A 65 18.43 -7.77 10.22
C LEU A 65 19.30 -8.98 9.86
N ILE A 66 19.27 -9.44 8.61
CA ILE A 66 20.08 -10.57 8.16
C ILE A 66 21.58 -10.29 8.23
N GLU A 67 22.03 -9.03 8.13
CA GLU A 67 23.46 -8.69 8.26
C GLU A 67 24.05 -9.02 9.64
N THR A 68 23.23 -8.99 10.69
CA THR A 68 23.68 -9.24 12.07
C THR A 68 23.37 -10.64 12.57
N HIS A 69 22.66 -11.45 11.78
CA HIS A 69 22.27 -12.81 12.16
C HIS A 69 23.17 -13.86 11.51
N ASP A 70 23.35 -14.98 12.21
CA ASP A 70 23.98 -16.15 11.64
C ASP A 70 23.07 -16.82 10.60
N TYR A 71 23.65 -17.66 9.75
CA TYR A 71 22.89 -18.32 8.67
C TYR A 71 21.69 -19.12 9.21
N ARG A 72 21.80 -19.67 10.42
CA ARG A 72 20.72 -20.44 11.07
C ARG A 72 19.60 -19.53 11.57
N GLY A 73 19.92 -18.37 12.14
CA GLY A 73 18.94 -17.33 12.51
C GLY A 73 18.21 -16.76 11.30
N GLY A 74 18.92 -16.62 10.16
CA GLY A 74 18.38 -16.18 8.87
C GLY A 74 17.20 -17.02 8.38
N ILE A 75 17.22 -18.35 8.57
CA ILE A 75 16.14 -19.26 8.15
C ILE A 75 14.79 -18.84 8.77
N THR A 76 14.78 -18.49 10.05
CA THR A 76 13.55 -18.06 10.74
C THR A 76 13.08 -16.66 10.36
N LEU A 77 13.96 -15.84 9.77
CA LEU A 77 13.60 -14.52 9.25
C LEU A 77 12.96 -14.65 7.86
N THR A 78 13.44 -15.59 7.04
CA THR A 78 12.90 -15.87 5.71
C THR A 78 11.45 -16.38 5.78
N ASP A 79 11.16 -17.31 6.69
CA ASP A 79 9.81 -17.83 6.94
C ASP A 79 8.81 -16.72 7.36
N ARG A 80 9.30 -15.69 8.06
CA ARG A 80 8.48 -14.53 8.46
C ARG A 80 8.20 -13.55 7.33
N MET A 81 8.82 -13.70 6.15
CA MET A 81 8.53 -12.83 5.00
C MET A 81 7.22 -13.23 4.32
N ASP A 82 6.93 -14.53 4.23
CA ASP A 82 5.64 -15.06 3.79
C ASP A 82 5.07 -15.97 4.89
N TYR A 83 4.17 -15.41 5.69
CA TYR A 83 3.57 -16.12 6.82
C TYR A 83 2.46 -17.11 6.41
N THR A 84 2.12 -17.21 5.11
CA THR A 84 1.02 -18.07 4.64
C THR A 84 1.51 -19.41 4.07
N ALA A 85 2.70 -19.43 3.48
CA ALA A 85 3.23 -20.59 2.76
C ALA A 85 4.54 -21.16 3.33
N GLY A 86 4.83 -20.94 4.62
CA GLY A 86 5.98 -21.50 5.34
C GLY A 86 6.04 -23.02 5.39
#